data_AF-A0A498MY44-F1
#
_entry.id   AF-A0A498MY44-F1
#
_cell.length_a   1.000
_cell.length_b   1.000
_cell.length_c   1.000
_cell.angle_alpha   90.00
_cell.angle_beta   90.00
_cell.angle_gamma   90.00
#
_symmetry.space_group_name_H-M   'P 1'
#
loop_
_entity.id
_entity.type
_entity.pdbx_description
1 polymer ?
#
loop_
_entity_poly.entity_id
_entity_poly.type
_entity_poly.pdbx_seq_one_letter_code
_entity_poly.pdbx_strand_id
1 'polypeptide(L)'
;MDLEDFKKRLKEERNMREDQQKSLEDKLKLLEEQHEDELKRRQVEWRDEYEREKDEMMKKICSETNQNNPDTRNQFPESADIPHEVVPQCVRVTAYSKKVLKELGKLVESKKGREALVKLLGETPKNAGNNLRLIVDMMLKVMEKQIQEPVLRAFERVMEDIIADINK
;
A
#
# COMPACT_ATOMS: atom_id res chain seq x y z
N MET A 1 36.79 -57.08 10.72
CA MET A 1 35.54 -56.31 10.90
C MET A 1 34.45 -57.12 10.23
N ASP A 2 33.39 -57.45 10.97
CA ASP A 2 32.34 -58.36 10.51
C ASP A 2 31.27 -57.61 9.70
N LEU A 3 30.58 -58.32 8.80
CA LEU A 3 29.59 -57.72 7.90
C LEU A 3 28.40 -57.13 8.66
N GLU A 4 28.03 -57.75 9.78
CA GLU A 4 26.93 -57.29 10.64
C GLU A 4 27.28 -56.00 11.41
N ASP A 5 28.53 -55.84 11.85
CA ASP A 5 28.99 -54.58 12.46
C ASP A 5 28.92 -53.42 11.46
N PHE A 6 29.20 -53.68 10.18
CA PHE A 6 29.11 -52.67 9.13
C PHE A 6 27.64 -52.28 8.86
N LYS A 7 26.72 -53.25 8.77
CA LYS A 7 25.28 -52.99 8.62
C LYS A 7 24.71 -52.20 9.80
N LYS A 8 25.12 -52.53 11.03
CA LYS A 8 24.68 -51.84 12.24
C LYS A 8 25.10 -50.37 12.21
N ARG A 9 26.36 -50.07 11.91
CA ARG A 9 26.85 -48.68 11.80
C ARG A 9 26.13 -47.90 10.71
N LEU A 10 25.88 -48.49 9.54
CA LEU A 10 25.15 -47.81 8.47
C LEU A 10 23.71 -47.47 8.86
N LYS A 11 23.04 -48.36 9.62
CA LYS A 11 21.68 -48.10 10.12
C LYS A 11 21.67 -46.98 11.16
N GLU A 12 22.65 -46.95 12.06
CA GLU A 12 22.81 -45.89 13.05
C GLU A 12 23.12 -44.53 12.38
N GLU A 13 24.05 -44.51 11.42
CA GLU A 13 24.35 -43.32 10.61
C GLU A 13 23.11 -42.80 9.86
N ARG A 14 22.34 -43.69 9.24
CA ARG A 14 21.11 -43.31 8.53
C ARG A 14 20.10 -42.68 9.50
N ASN A 15 19.86 -43.31 10.65
CA ASN A 15 18.93 -42.78 11.64
C ASN A 15 19.38 -41.39 12.15
N MET A 16 20.69 -41.22 12.43
CA MET A 16 21.21 -39.90 12.84
C MET A 16 21.01 -38.82 11.77
N ARG A 17 21.15 -39.16 10.48
CA ARG A 17 20.89 -38.23 9.37
C ARG A 17 19.42 -37.90 9.22
N GLU A 18 18.54 -38.89 9.34
CA GLU A 18 17.09 -38.70 9.31
C GLU A 18 16.62 -37.78 10.46
N ASP A 19 17.15 -38.00 11.68
CA ASP A 19 16.85 -37.15 12.84
C ASP A 19 17.36 -35.71 12.66
N GLN A 20 18.56 -35.54 12.12
CA GLN A 20 19.12 -34.22 11.80
C GLN A 20 18.30 -33.50 10.72
N GLN A 21 17.90 -34.20 9.67
CA GLN A 21 17.08 -33.64 8.60
C GLN A 21 15.73 -33.17 9.15
N LYS A 22 15.06 -34.01 9.95
CA LYS A 22 13.79 -33.65 10.59
C LYS A 22 13.93 -32.43 11.49
N SER A 23 15.00 -32.35 12.28
CA SER A 23 15.27 -31.17 13.13
C SER A 23 15.46 -29.88 12.32
N LEU A 24 16.08 -29.96 11.13
CA LEU A 24 16.24 -28.81 10.25
C LEU A 24 14.93 -28.38 9.60
N GLU A 25 14.10 -29.33 9.18
CA GLU A 25 12.76 -29.06 8.63
C GLU A 25 11.86 -28.36 9.67
N ASP A 26 11.86 -28.82 10.92
CA ASP A 26 11.10 -28.19 12.01
C ASP A 26 11.57 -26.75 12.29
N LYS A 27 12.89 -26.51 12.27
CA LYS A 27 13.47 -25.16 12.43
C LYS A 27 13.10 -24.23 11.28
N LEU A 28 13.12 -24.74 10.05
CA LEU A 28 12.78 -23.96 8.86
C LEU A 28 11.32 -23.54 8.91
N LYS A 29 10.42 -24.47 9.25
CA LYS A 29 8.99 -24.16 9.42
C LYS A 29 8.75 -23.10 10.49
N LEU A 30 9.43 -23.19 11.63
CA LEU A 30 9.33 -22.18 12.69
C LEU A 30 9.78 -20.79 12.21
N LEU A 31 10.85 -20.72 11.42
CA LEU A 31 11.34 -19.46 10.86
C LEU A 31 10.36 -18.86 9.84
N GLU A 32 9.74 -19.70 9.00
CA GLU A 32 8.71 -19.26 8.06
C GLU A 32 7.49 -18.68 8.80
N GLU A 33 7.00 -19.38 9.84
CA GLU A 33 5.90 -18.90 10.69
C GLU A 33 6.25 -17.56 11.37
N GLN A 34 7.45 -17.44 11.94
CA GLN A 34 7.92 -16.20 12.56
C GLN A 34 7.99 -15.03 11.57
N HIS A 35 8.47 -15.28 10.36
CA HIS A 35 8.55 -14.28 9.32
C HIS A 35 7.15 -13.82 8.86
N GLU A 36 6.20 -14.75 8.68
CA GLU A 36 4.82 -14.40 8.39
C GLU A 36 4.19 -13.54 9.49
N ASP A 37 4.43 -13.88 10.76
CA ASP A 37 3.89 -13.14 11.89
C ASP A 37 4.55 -11.77 12.06
N GLU A 38 5.84 -11.62 11.73
CA GLU A 38 6.49 -10.31 11.65
C GLU A 38 5.89 -9.46 10.53
N LEU A 39 5.64 -10.04 9.35
CA LEU A 39 4.98 -9.34 8.25
C LEU A 39 3.56 -8.88 8.63
N LYS A 40 2.77 -9.74 9.28
CA LYS A 40 1.43 -9.40 9.78
C LYS A 40 1.49 -8.26 10.80
N ARG A 41 2.44 -8.30 11.74
CA ARG A 41 2.65 -7.22 12.72
C ARG A 41 3.02 -5.91 12.05
N ARG A 42 3.97 -5.91 11.13
CA ARG A 42 4.35 -4.72 10.35
C ARG A 42 3.18 -4.18 9.54
N GLN A 43 2.35 -5.03 8.95
CA GLN A 43 1.13 -4.58 8.25
C GLN A 43 0.14 -3.89 9.18
N VAL A 44 -0.03 -4.38 10.42
CA VAL A 44 -0.90 -3.75 11.42
C VAL A 44 -0.30 -2.41 11.87
N GLU A 45 1.01 -2.38 12.18
CA GLU A 45 1.71 -1.15 12.57
C GLU A 45 1.62 -0.07 11.49
N TRP A 46 1.86 -0.44 10.23
CA TRP A 46 1.70 0.46 9.08
C TRP A 46 0.27 0.95 8.92
N ARG A 47 -0.73 0.07 9.16
CA ARG A 47 -2.14 0.46 9.10
C ARG A 47 -2.49 1.47 10.19
N ASP A 48 -1.98 1.26 11.41
CA ASP A 48 -2.22 2.16 12.54
C ASP A 48 -1.50 3.49 12.38
N GLU A 49 -0.26 3.47 11.89
CA GLU A 49 0.51 4.67 11.56
C GLU A 49 -0.17 5.46 10.44
N TYR A 50 -0.59 4.78 9.37
CA TYR A 50 -1.40 5.40 8.32
C TYR A 50 -2.68 6.00 8.88
N GLU A 51 -3.46 5.30 9.70
CA GLU A 51 -4.73 5.86 10.19
C GLU A 51 -4.51 7.04 11.15
N ARG A 52 -3.40 7.07 11.90
CA ARG A 52 -2.99 8.23 12.72
C ARG A 52 -2.59 9.43 11.86
N GLU A 53 -1.78 9.22 10.84
CA GLU A 53 -1.19 10.33 10.06
C GLU A 53 -2.05 10.76 8.87
N LYS A 54 -2.96 9.91 8.41
CA LYS A 54 -3.83 10.13 7.25
C LYS A 54 -4.54 11.47 7.33
N ASP A 55 -5.11 11.85 8.46
CA ASP A 55 -5.83 13.12 8.54
C ASP A 55 -4.90 14.35 8.39
N GLU A 56 -3.63 14.26 8.82
CA GLU A 56 -2.63 15.31 8.61
C GLU A 56 -2.08 15.30 7.18
N MET A 57 -1.79 14.11 6.65
CA MET A 57 -1.41 13.90 5.25
C MET A 57 -2.49 14.48 4.32
N MET A 58 -3.76 14.27 4.63
CA MET A 58 -4.88 14.82 3.88
C MET A 58 -4.93 16.33 3.89
N LYS A 59 -4.65 16.97 5.03
CA LYS A 59 -4.56 18.44 5.09
C LYS A 59 -3.42 18.96 4.21
N LYS A 60 -2.28 18.28 4.18
CA LYS A 60 -1.12 18.65 3.35
C LYS A 60 -1.43 18.49 1.86
N ILE A 61 -1.95 17.33 1.45
CA ILE A 61 -2.35 17.08 0.05
C ILE A 61 -3.36 18.12 -0.40
N CYS A 62 -4.46 18.30 0.34
CA CYS A 62 -5.47 19.30 -0.01
C CYS A 62 -4.90 20.73 -0.10
N SER A 63 -3.98 21.10 0.79
CA SER A 63 -3.34 22.43 0.74
C SER A 63 -2.46 22.59 -0.50
N GLU A 64 -1.61 21.60 -0.78
CA GLU A 64 -0.72 21.64 -1.94
C GLU A 64 -1.49 21.56 -3.27
N THR A 65 -2.60 20.79 -3.35
CA THR A 65 -3.36 20.58 -4.59
C THR A 65 -4.02 21.86 -5.04
N ASN A 66 -4.59 22.59 -4.08
CA ASN A 66 -5.24 23.87 -4.35
C ASN A 66 -4.23 24.97 -4.67
N GLN A 67 -3.02 24.94 -4.11
CA GLN A 67 -1.97 25.92 -4.39
C GLN A 67 -1.35 25.73 -5.78
N ASN A 68 -1.11 24.47 -6.19
CA ASN A 68 -0.31 24.17 -7.37
C ASN A 68 -1.14 23.91 -8.64
N ASN A 69 -2.44 23.63 -8.52
CA ASN A 69 -3.31 23.34 -9.66
C ASN A 69 -4.69 24.01 -9.53
N PRO A 70 -4.79 25.34 -9.69
CA PRO A 70 -6.06 26.06 -9.57
C PRO A 70 -7.14 25.60 -10.56
N ASP A 71 -6.76 25.01 -11.70
CA ASP A 71 -7.70 24.45 -12.69
C ASP A 71 -8.44 23.19 -12.20
N THR A 72 -7.88 22.46 -11.22
CA THR A 72 -8.58 21.30 -10.60
C THR A 72 -9.79 21.72 -9.79
N ARG A 73 -9.84 22.98 -9.32
CA ARG A 73 -10.98 23.55 -8.57
C ARG A 73 -12.26 23.59 -9.41
N ASN A 74 -12.14 23.78 -10.72
CA ASN A 74 -13.28 23.77 -11.64
C ASN A 74 -13.83 22.36 -11.92
N GLN A 75 -13.06 21.31 -11.59
CA GLN A 75 -13.46 19.92 -11.78
C GLN A 75 -14.17 19.33 -10.54
N PHE A 76 -14.12 20.04 -9.41
CA PHE A 76 -14.80 19.66 -8.17
C PHE A 76 -15.83 20.75 -7.79
N PRO A 77 -17.04 20.71 -8.34
CA PRO A 77 -18.07 21.73 -8.09
C PRO A 77 -18.45 21.85 -6.61
N GLU A 78 -18.18 20.83 -5.78
CA GLU A 78 -18.41 20.87 -4.34
C GLU A 78 -17.43 21.76 -3.56
N SER A 79 -16.30 22.17 -4.15
CA SER A 79 -15.29 23.03 -3.53
C SER A 79 -15.06 24.37 -4.22
N ALA A 80 -15.77 24.63 -5.31
CA ALA A 80 -15.62 25.85 -6.12
C ALA A 80 -15.84 27.14 -5.32
N ASP A 81 -16.75 27.08 -4.35
CA ASP A 81 -17.20 28.15 -3.46
C ASP A 81 -16.43 28.21 -2.11
N ILE A 82 -15.46 27.33 -1.88
CA ILE A 82 -14.72 27.26 -0.61
C ILE A 82 -13.46 28.14 -0.66
N PRO A 83 -13.31 29.17 0.20
CA PRO A 83 -12.09 29.97 0.24
C PRO A 83 -10.85 29.11 0.49
N HIS A 84 -9.75 29.44 -0.18
CA HIS A 84 -8.52 28.63 -0.17
C HIS A 84 -7.99 28.41 1.26
N GLU A 85 -8.06 29.42 2.12
CA GLU A 85 -7.55 29.36 3.48
C GLU A 85 -8.32 28.38 4.39
N VAL A 86 -9.57 28.06 4.03
CA VAL A 86 -10.43 27.19 4.86
C VAL A 86 -10.58 25.78 4.30
N VAL A 87 -10.00 25.48 3.14
CA VAL A 87 -10.03 24.13 2.55
C VAL A 87 -9.49 23.04 3.49
N PRO A 88 -8.38 23.23 4.20
CA PRO A 88 -7.86 22.22 5.14
C PRO A 88 -8.79 21.94 6.34
N GLN A 89 -9.73 22.84 6.60
CA GLN A 89 -10.72 22.76 7.68
C GLN A 89 -12.12 22.42 7.16
N CYS A 90 -12.29 22.31 5.84
CA CYS A 90 -13.59 22.03 5.27
C CYS A 90 -13.97 20.56 5.47
N VAL A 91 -15.07 20.34 6.18
CA VAL A 91 -15.65 19.02 6.45
C VAL A 91 -16.03 18.29 5.17
N ARG A 92 -16.56 19.01 4.16
CA ARG A 92 -16.94 18.43 2.85
C ARG A 92 -15.72 17.92 2.10
N VAL A 93 -14.67 18.74 2.00
CA VAL A 93 -13.42 18.36 1.33
C VAL A 93 -12.76 17.20 2.07
N THR A 94 -12.69 17.24 3.39
CA THR A 94 -12.16 16.14 4.20
C THR A 94 -12.94 14.83 3.97
N ALA A 95 -14.28 14.88 3.98
CA ALA A 95 -15.13 13.71 3.76
C ALA A 95 -14.99 13.13 2.34
N TYR A 96 -14.96 13.99 1.33
CA TYR A 96 -14.75 13.60 -0.06
C TYR A 96 -13.39 12.92 -0.23
N SER A 97 -12.35 13.54 0.31
CA SER A 97 -10.99 13.06 0.11
C SER A 97 -10.72 11.76 0.90
N LYS A 98 -11.38 11.55 2.05
CA LYS A 98 -11.44 10.24 2.74
C LYS A 98 -12.09 9.14 1.87
N LYS A 99 -13.12 9.45 1.10
CA LYS A 99 -13.75 8.48 0.18
C LYS A 99 -12.80 8.08 -0.94
N VAL A 100 -12.09 9.05 -1.55
CA VAL A 100 -11.09 8.79 -2.60
C VAL A 100 -10.00 7.87 -2.10
N LEU A 101 -9.39 8.15 -0.95
CA LEU A 101 -8.37 7.28 -0.35
C LEU A 101 -8.89 5.88 -0.03
N LYS A 102 -10.13 5.76 0.43
CA LYS A 102 -10.75 4.47 0.73
C LYS A 102 -10.91 3.62 -0.52
N GLU A 103 -11.39 4.20 -1.62
CA GLU A 103 -11.51 3.46 -2.88
C GLU A 103 -10.14 3.15 -3.49
N LEU A 104 -9.14 4.04 -3.34
CA LEU A 104 -7.75 3.76 -3.71
C LEU A 104 -7.18 2.55 -2.96
N GLY A 105 -7.34 2.51 -1.63
CA GLY A 105 -6.89 1.39 -0.81
C GLY A 105 -7.51 0.05 -1.25
N LYS A 106 -8.81 0.03 -1.54
CA LYS A 106 -9.47 -1.18 -2.07
C LYS A 106 -8.91 -1.63 -3.41
N LEU A 107 -8.51 -0.68 -4.25
CA LEU A 107 -7.99 -0.94 -5.59
C LEU A 107 -6.57 -1.51 -5.50
N VAL A 108 -5.75 -0.99 -4.58
CA VAL A 108 -4.43 -1.55 -4.23
C VAL A 108 -4.56 -2.96 -3.66
N GLU A 109 -5.49 -3.19 -2.73
CA GLU A 109 -5.64 -4.49 -2.04
C GLU A 109 -6.26 -5.59 -2.91
N SER A 110 -7.23 -5.25 -3.78
CA SER A 110 -8.08 -6.27 -4.42
C SER A 110 -8.53 -5.96 -5.85
N LYS A 111 -7.99 -4.88 -6.47
CA LYS A 111 -8.44 -4.33 -7.77
C LYS A 111 -9.94 -3.97 -7.83
N LYS A 112 -10.63 -3.95 -6.68
CA LYS A 112 -12.03 -3.52 -6.55
C LYS A 112 -12.10 -2.01 -6.30
N GLY A 113 -13.19 -1.37 -6.69
CA GLY A 113 -13.40 0.07 -6.48
C GLY A 113 -13.12 0.94 -7.70
N ARG A 114 -12.70 0.36 -8.83
CA ARG A 114 -12.43 1.10 -10.10
C ARG A 114 -13.59 1.99 -10.52
N GLU A 115 -14.80 1.45 -10.66
CA GLU A 115 -15.97 2.25 -11.08
C GLU A 115 -16.32 3.37 -10.11
N ALA A 116 -16.21 3.11 -8.80
CA ALA A 116 -16.46 4.11 -7.77
C ALA A 116 -15.41 5.22 -7.80
N LEU A 117 -14.14 4.85 -8.00
CA LEU A 117 -13.03 5.79 -8.11
C LEU A 117 -13.16 6.63 -9.38
N VAL A 118 -13.54 6.04 -10.51
CA VAL A 118 -13.83 6.79 -11.74
C VAL A 118 -14.93 7.80 -11.47
N LYS A 119 -16.10 7.39 -10.97
CA LYS A 119 -17.20 8.32 -10.64
C LYS A 119 -16.79 9.44 -9.69
N LEU A 120 -15.89 9.17 -8.74
CA LEU A 120 -15.39 10.19 -7.83
C LEU A 120 -14.44 11.16 -8.53
N LEU A 121 -13.44 10.64 -9.25
CA LEU A 121 -12.32 11.42 -9.79
C LEU A 121 -12.59 12.01 -11.18
N GLY A 122 -13.62 11.57 -11.89
CA GLY A 122 -14.02 12.16 -13.16
C GLY A 122 -15.03 11.29 -13.92
N GLU A 123 -16.03 11.91 -14.55
CA GLU A 123 -17.13 11.23 -15.26
C GLU A 123 -16.67 10.25 -16.37
N THR A 124 -15.41 10.35 -16.81
CA THR A 124 -14.79 9.43 -17.76
C THR A 124 -13.53 8.78 -17.17
N PRO A 125 -13.19 7.54 -17.58
CA PRO A 125 -11.99 6.87 -17.10
C PRO A 125 -10.70 7.66 -17.36
N LYS A 126 -10.61 8.35 -18.49
CA LYS A 126 -9.47 9.20 -18.86
C LYS A 126 -9.32 10.41 -17.93
N ASN A 127 -10.42 11.07 -17.59
CA ASN A 127 -10.39 12.20 -16.64
C ASN A 127 -10.03 11.71 -15.24
N ALA A 128 -10.60 10.58 -14.81
CA ALA A 128 -10.29 9.96 -13.54
C ALA A 128 -8.81 9.54 -13.44
N GLY A 129 -8.23 8.99 -14.51
CA GLY A 129 -6.81 8.61 -14.55
C GLY A 129 -5.88 9.84 -14.48
N ASN A 130 -6.20 10.92 -15.19
CA ASN A 130 -5.42 12.17 -15.11
C ASN A 130 -5.48 12.79 -13.71
N ASN A 131 -6.68 12.85 -13.11
CA ASN A 131 -6.86 13.39 -11.76
C ASN A 131 -6.21 12.50 -10.71
N LEU A 132 -6.24 11.18 -10.91
CA LEU A 132 -5.54 10.27 -10.03
C LEU A 132 -4.03 10.46 -10.09
N ARG A 133 -3.46 10.65 -11.30
CA ARG A 133 -2.02 10.94 -11.44
C ARG A 133 -1.63 12.20 -10.68
N LEU A 134 -2.41 13.27 -10.77
CA LEU A 134 -2.19 14.48 -9.99
C LEU A 134 -2.21 14.19 -8.48
N ILE A 135 -3.16 13.41 -7.97
CA ILE A 135 -3.22 13.03 -6.55
C ILE A 135 -1.98 12.23 -6.15
N VAL A 136 -1.57 11.26 -6.97
CA VAL A 136 -0.41 10.39 -6.72
C VAL A 136 0.89 11.19 -6.66
N ASP A 137 1.11 12.10 -7.60
CA ASP A 137 2.29 12.98 -7.61
C ASP A 137 2.40 13.78 -6.31
N MET A 138 1.26 14.15 -5.73
CA MET A 138 1.21 14.93 -4.49
C MET A 138 1.38 14.05 -3.26
N MET A 139 0.84 12.84 -3.27
CA MET A 139 1.13 11.84 -2.23
C MET A 139 2.63 11.53 -2.20
N LEU A 140 3.26 11.30 -3.36
CA LEU A 140 4.69 11.03 -3.47
C LEU A 140 5.53 12.17 -2.87
N LYS A 141 5.22 13.44 -3.21
CA LYS A 141 5.91 14.61 -2.64
C LYS A 141 5.78 14.72 -1.12
N VAL A 142 4.63 14.37 -0.57
CA VAL A 142 4.41 14.37 0.88
C VAL A 142 5.16 13.21 1.54
N MET A 143 5.11 12.02 0.95
CA MET A 143 5.72 10.79 1.47
C MET A 143 7.25 10.79 1.36
N GLU A 144 7.83 11.48 0.38
CA GLU A 144 9.29 11.56 0.16
C GLU A 144 10.06 12.04 1.38
N LYS A 145 9.43 12.87 2.22
CA LYS A 145 10.05 13.41 3.44
C LYS A 145 10.01 12.45 4.63
N GLN A 146 9.24 11.37 4.56
CA GLN A 146 8.93 10.49 5.69
C GLN A 146 9.27 9.02 5.42
N ILE A 147 9.37 8.60 4.17
CA ILE A 147 9.47 7.19 3.76
C ILE A 147 10.75 6.97 2.94
N GLN A 148 11.32 5.77 3.04
CA GLN A 148 12.53 5.41 2.28
C GLN A 148 12.25 5.29 0.78
N GLU A 149 13.19 5.78 -0.03
CA GLU A 149 13.16 5.77 -1.50
C GLU A 149 12.71 4.43 -2.15
N PRO A 150 13.18 3.25 -1.71
CA PRO A 150 12.74 1.99 -2.33
C PRO A 150 11.24 1.72 -2.16
N VAL A 151 10.66 2.15 -1.03
CA VAL A 151 9.24 1.98 -0.72
C VAL A 151 8.40 2.96 -1.55
N LEU A 152 8.89 4.20 -1.73
CA LEU A 152 8.26 5.19 -2.59
C LEU A 152 8.19 4.72 -4.04
N ARG A 153 9.29 4.17 -4.57
CA ARG A 153 9.32 3.62 -5.94
C ARG A 153 8.40 2.42 -6.11
N ALA A 154 8.27 1.56 -5.09
CA ALA A 154 7.33 0.45 -5.13
C ALA A 154 5.89 0.96 -5.19
N PHE A 155 5.56 1.97 -4.38
CA PHE A 155 4.27 2.63 -4.40
C PHE A 155 3.97 3.30 -5.76
N GLU A 156 4.91 4.08 -6.29
CA GLU A 156 4.79 4.75 -7.59
C GLU A 156 4.47 3.76 -8.72
N ARG A 157 5.17 2.61 -8.77
CA ARG A 157 4.90 1.57 -9.78
C ARG A 157 3.49 1.00 -9.66
N VAL A 158 3.04 0.69 -8.44
CA VAL A 158 1.68 0.20 -8.20
C VAL A 158 0.64 1.23 -8.66
N MET A 159 0.87 2.52 -8.37
CA MET A 159 -0.04 3.58 -8.79
C MET A 159 -0.05 3.79 -10.30
N GLU A 160 1.09 3.69 -10.99
CA GLU A 160 1.15 3.76 -12.45
C GLU A 160 0.43 2.59 -13.13
N ASP A 161 0.55 1.37 -12.58
CA ASP A 161 -0.22 0.21 -13.06
C ASP A 161 -1.73 0.43 -12.89
N ILE A 162 -2.15 1.01 -11.76
CA ILE A 162 -3.55 1.35 -11.48
C ILE A 162 -4.06 2.43 -12.45
N ILE A 163 -3.29 3.48 -12.69
CA ILE A 163 -3.66 4.57 -13.62
C ILE A 163 -3.78 4.01 -15.05
N ALA A 164 -2.83 3.17 -15.46
CA ALA A 164 -2.87 2.50 -16.76
C ALA A 164 -4.09 1.59 -16.90
N ASP A 165 -4.48 0.88 -15.85
CA ASP A 165 -5.69 0.05 -15.85
C ASP A 165 -6.98 0.88 -15.88
N ILE A 166 -7.02 2.00 -15.16
CA ILE A 166 -8.16 2.93 -15.19
C ILE A 166 -8.36 3.51 -16.59
N ASN A 167 -7.28 3.89 -17.26
CA ASN A 167 -7.31 4.53 -18.59
C ASN A 167 -7.69 3.59 -19.75
N LYS A 168 -7.76 2.27 -19.53
CA LYS A 168 -8.22 1.29 -20.53
C LYS A 168 -9.74 1.31 -20.68
#